data_AF-A0A0F9WR12-F1
#
_entry.id   AF-A0A0F9WR12-F1
#
_cell.length_a   1.000
_cell.length_b   1.000
_cell.length_c   1.000
_cell.angle_alpha   90.00
_cell.angle_beta   90.00
_cell.angle_gamma   90.00
#
_symmetry.space_group_name_H-M   'P 1'
#
loop_
_entity.id
_entity.type
_entity.pdbx_description
1 polymer ?
#
loop_
_entity_poly.entity_id
_entity_poly.type
_entity_poly.pdbx_seq_one_letter_code
_entity_poly.pdbx_strand_id
1 'polypeptide(L)'
;METENNMMTFEDDVVADKQLRKDTDEIIQRIKALPTSRERSLSITKLQEGVMWLGMDLKRLNTPNPYPSSKDPTTGTKIEPTADGLQL
;
A
#
# COMPACT_ATOMS: atom_id res chain seq x y z
N MET A 1 -26.46 -21.63 12.32
CA MET A 1 -25.91 -20.26 12.29
C MET A 1 -25.39 -20.07 10.88
N GLU A 2 -26.22 -19.54 10.00
CA GLU A 2 -25.76 -19.08 8.69
C GLU A 2 -24.85 -17.89 8.96
N THR A 3 -23.57 -18.02 8.65
CA THR A 3 -22.67 -16.87 8.59
C THR A 3 -23.18 -16.00 7.46
N GLU A 4 -23.84 -14.90 7.79
CA GLU A 4 -24.09 -13.81 6.86
C GLU A 4 -22.77 -13.48 6.17
N ASN A 5 -22.69 -13.77 4.88
CA ASN A 5 -21.61 -13.30 4.03
C ASN A 5 -21.81 -11.78 3.96
N ASN A 6 -21.21 -11.06 4.90
CA ASN A 6 -21.20 -9.61 4.89
C ASN A 6 -20.34 -9.19 3.70
N MET A 7 -20.97 -9.00 2.53
CA MET A 7 -20.31 -8.42 1.37
C MET A 7 -19.85 -7.02 1.78
N MET A 8 -18.56 -6.88 2.08
CA MET A 8 -17.94 -5.55 2.23
C MET A 8 -18.22 -4.75 0.97
N THR A 9 -18.65 -3.51 1.18
CA THR A 9 -18.81 -2.57 0.09
C THR A 9 -17.42 -2.14 -0.40
N PHE A 10 -17.34 -1.60 -1.61
CA PHE A 10 -16.11 -1.02 -2.13
C PHE A 10 -15.52 0.02 -1.16
N GLU A 11 -16.38 0.83 -0.56
CA GLU A 11 -16.03 1.82 0.45
C GLU A 11 -15.43 1.17 1.70
N ASP A 12 -15.98 0.03 2.14
CA ASP A 12 -15.45 -0.73 3.29
C ASP A 12 -14.05 -1.28 2.99
N ASP A 13 -13.82 -1.84 1.80
CA ASP A 13 -12.49 -2.33 1.38
C ASP A 13 -11.45 -1.19 1.38
N VAL A 14 -11.83 -0.03 0.82
CA VAL A 14 -10.94 1.15 0.78
C VAL A 14 -10.61 1.66 2.19
N VAL A 15 -11.60 1.70 3.08
CA VAL A 15 -11.40 2.14 4.47
C VAL A 15 -10.54 1.14 5.23
N ALA A 16 -10.79 -0.16 5.05
CA ALA A 16 -10.03 -1.23 5.67
C ALA A 16 -8.55 -1.18 5.28
N ASP A 17 -8.24 -1.09 3.98
CA ASP A 17 -6.86 -0.99 3.49
C ASP A 17 -6.13 0.24 4.03
N LYS A 18 -6.80 1.40 4.05
CA LYS A 18 -6.22 2.63 4.61
C LYS A 18 -5.92 2.50 6.10
N GLN A 19 -6.84 1.90 6.85
CA GLN A 19 -6.66 1.68 8.28
C GLN A 19 -5.52 0.70 8.56
N LEU A 20 -5.46 -0.41 7.84
CA LEU A 20 -4.37 -1.40 7.97
C LEU A 20 -3.00 -0.81 7.65
N ARG A 21 -2.91 0.06 6.63
CA ARG A 21 -1.66 0.77 6.31
C ARG A 21 -1.19 1.66 7.46
N LYS A 22 -2.11 2.46 8.03
CA LYS A 22 -1.82 3.31 9.19
C LYS A 22 -1.36 2.48 10.40
N ASP A 23 -2.10 1.44 10.76
CA ASP A 23 -1.79 0.60 11.92
C ASP A 23 -0.45 -0.11 11.76
N THR A 24 -0.15 -0.56 10.53
CA THR A 24 1.13 -1.21 10.21
C THR A 24 2.30 -0.23 10.32
N ASP A 25 2.14 1.02 9.85
CA ASP A 25 3.14 2.07 10.02
C ASP A 25 3.40 2.37 11.51
N GLU A 26 2.35 2.42 12.33
CA GLU A 26 2.51 2.57 13.79
C GLU A 26 3.30 1.41 14.40
N ILE A 27 3.05 0.17 13.98
CA ILE A 27 3.82 -1.00 14.42
C ILE A 27 5.28 -0.89 13.99
N ILE A 28 5.55 -0.46 12.76
CA ILE A 28 6.92 -0.23 12.27
C ILE A 28 7.64 0.78 13.17
N GLN A 29 7.00 1.89 13.55
CA GLN A 29 7.60 2.87 14.45
C GLN A 29 7.88 2.29 15.85
N ARG A 30 6.97 1.47 16.38
CA ARG A 30 7.17 0.77 17.67
C ARG A 30 8.38 -0.18 17.61
N ILE A 31 8.57 -0.90 16.49
CA ILE A 31 9.73 -1.78 16.32
C ILE A 31 11.03 -0.98 16.19
N LYS A 32 11.01 0.16 15.46
CA LYS A 32 12.16 1.06 15.30
C LYS A 32 12.64 1.68 16.63
N ALA A 33 11.76 1.79 17.62
CA ALA A 33 12.10 2.28 18.95
C ALA A 33 12.83 1.23 19.83
N LEU A 34 12.91 -0.03 19.40
CA LEU A 34 13.60 -1.10 20.12
C LEU A 34 15.07 -1.23 19.68
N PRO A 35 15.94 -1.88 20.47
CA PRO A 35 17.32 -2.15 20.06
C PRO A 35 17.37 -2.90 18.72
N THR A 36 18.29 -2.51 17.85
CA THR A 36 18.41 -3.13 16.53
C THR A 36 18.79 -4.61 16.62
N SER A 37 18.10 -5.46 15.86
CA SER A 37 18.49 -6.86 15.63
C SER A 37 18.15 -7.25 14.20
N ARG A 38 18.73 -8.35 13.70
CA ARG A 38 18.45 -8.86 12.36
C ARG A 38 16.96 -9.16 12.19
N GLU A 39 16.36 -9.78 13.19
CA GLU A 39 14.95 -10.19 13.22
C GLU A 39 14.04 -8.96 13.14
N ARG A 40 14.35 -7.91 13.92
CA ARG A 40 13.59 -6.65 13.88
C ARG A 40 13.72 -5.93 12.54
N SER A 41 14.91 -5.92 11.93
CA SER A 41 15.09 -5.37 10.59
C SER A 41 14.26 -6.13 9.55
N LEU A 42 14.25 -7.47 9.61
CA LEU A 42 13.42 -8.30 8.73
C LEU A 42 11.93 -8.06 8.96
N SER A 43 11.49 -7.92 10.22
CA SER A 43 10.11 -7.58 10.56
C SER A 43 9.71 -6.23 9.94
N ILE A 44 10.55 -5.19 10.08
CA ILE A 44 10.29 -3.88 9.48
C ILE A 44 10.15 -4.00 7.95
N THR A 45 11.09 -4.70 7.28
CA THR A 45 11.03 -4.87 5.82
C THR A 45 9.74 -5.57 5.38
N LYS A 46 9.32 -6.64 6.08
CA LYS A 46 8.09 -7.36 5.72
C LYS A 46 6.83 -6.56 5.99
N LEU A 47 6.79 -5.75 7.04
CA LEU A 47 5.68 -4.83 7.29
C LEU A 47 5.62 -3.73 6.23
N GLN A 48 6.76 -3.18 5.81
CA GLN A 48 6.84 -2.19 4.73
C GLN A 48 6.36 -2.79 3.39
N GLU A 49 6.79 -4.01 3.05
CA GLU A 49 6.26 -4.74 1.89
C GLU A 49 4.72 -4.91 1.99
N GLY A 50 4.21 -5.25 3.18
CA GLY A 50 2.76 -5.33 3.45
C GLY A 50 2.03 -4.02 3.17
N VAL A 51 2.53 -2.89 3.66
CA VAL A 51 1.99 -1.54 3.38
C VAL A 51 1.98 -1.24 1.88
N MET A 52 3.03 -1.64 1.15
CA MET A 52 3.10 -1.48 -0.30
C MET A 52 2.02 -2.29 -1.02
N TRP A 53 1.82 -3.55 -0.62
CA TRP A 53 0.79 -4.42 -1.22
C TRP A 53 -0.64 -3.94 -0.94
N LEU A 54 -0.93 -3.45 0.26
CA LEU A 54 -2.21 -2.79 0.55
C LEU A 54 -2.42 -1.53 -0.32
N GLY A 55 -1.33 -0.82 -0.66
CA GLY A 55 -1.39 0.27 -1.64
C GLY A 55 -1.69 -0.19 -3.07
N MET A 56 -1.30 -1.41 -3.44
CA MET A 56 -1.66 -2.00 -4.73
C MET A 56 -3.10 -2.51 -4.75
N ASP A 57 -3.63 -2.97 -3.62
CA ASP A 57 -5.03 -3.37 -3.53
C ASP A 57 -5.97 -2.17 -3.68
N LEU A 58 -5.66 -1.03 -3.04
CA LEU A 58 -6.32 0.25 -3.32
C LEU A 58 -6.26 0.66 -4.81
N LYS A 59 -5.15 0.37 -5.52
CA LYS A 59 -5.07 0.62 -6.97
C LYS A 59 -5.92 -0.34 -7.78
N ARG A 60 -6.06 -1.60 -7.36
CA ARG A 60 -6.99 -2.58 -7.97
C ARG A 60 -8.43 -2.10 -7.82
N LEU A 61 -8.78 -1.56 -6.65
CA LEU A 61 -10.09 -1.01 -6.34
C LEU A 61 -10.37 0.26 -7.15
N ASN A 62 -9.39 1.17 -7.29
CA ASN A 62 -9.59 2.48 -7.90
C ASN A 62 -8.99 2.65 -9.31
N THR A 63 -9.69 2.15 -10.34
CA THR A 63 -9.79 2.75 -11.70
C THR A 63 -8.57 2.67 -12.67
N PRO A 64 -8.75 2.98 -13.98
CA PRO A 64 -7.75 2.77 -15.03
C PRO A 64 -6.41 3.49 -14.81
N ASN A 65 -5.33 2.83 -15.25
CA ASN A 65 -3.95 3.30 -15.13
C ASN A 65 -3.79 4.74 -15.65
N PRO A 66 -3.43 5.73 -14.79
CA PRO A 66 -3.23 7.11 -15.22
C PRO A 66 -2.00 7.28 -16.14
N TYR A 67 -1.13 6.27 -16.25
CA TYR A 67 0.09 6.29 -17.04
C TYR A 67 0.13 5.12 -18.04
N PRO A 68 -0.69 5.16 -19.10
CA PRO A 68 -0.74 4.06 -20.08
C PRO A 68 0.63 3.83 -20.73
N SER A 69 1.43 4.89 -20.85
CA SER A 69 2.80 4.89 -21.39
C SER A 69 3.90 4.56 -20.40
N SER A 70 3.65 4.53 -19.08
CA SER A 70 4.70 4.29 -18.08
C SER A 70 5.37 2.91 -18.21
N LYS A 71 4.72 1.97 -18.89
CA LYS A 71 5.27 0.64 -19.19
C LYS A 71 5.80 0.52 -20.62
N ASP A 72 5.65 1.56 -21.44
CA ASP A 72 6.10 1.59 -22.82
C ASP A 72 7.51 2.21 -22.90
N PRO A 73 8.56 1.40 -23.11
CA PRO A 73 9.94 1.89 -23.16
C PRO A 73 10.21 2.78 -24.38
N THR A 74 9.30 2.83 -25.36
CA THR A 74 9.44 3.69 -26.54
C THR A 74 9.12 5.15 -26.26
N THR A 75 8.53 5.46 -25.10
CA THR A 75 8.23 6.83 -24.66
C THR A 75 9.45 7.60 -24.11
N GLY A 76 10.63 6.96 -24.12
CA GLY A 76 11.91 7.61 -23.85
C GLY A 76 12.09 8.00 -22.39
N THR A 77 12.64 9.18 -22.13
CA THR A 77 12.94 9.70 -20.78
C THR A 77 11.77 10.45 -20.14
N LYS A 78 10.60 10.47 -20.79
CA LYS A 78 9.44 11.19 -20.32
C LYS A 78 8.85 10.46 -19.11
N ILE A 79 9.10 11.00 -17.92
CA ILE A 79 8.50 10.54 -16.67
C ILE A 79 7.21 11.33 -16.47
N GLU A 80 6.07 10.64 -16.47
CA GLU A 80 4.79 11.28 -16.20
C GLU A 80 4.72 11.71 -14.74
N PRO A 81 4.28 12.95 -14.46
CA PRO A 81 4.29 13.50 -13.10
C PRO A 81 3.35 12.70 -12.20
N THR A 82 3.74 12.56 -10.93
CA THR A 82 2.94 11.86 -9.93
C THR A 82 1.60 12.58 -9.73
N ALA A 83 0.53 11.95 -10.19
CA ALA A 83 -0.85 12.26 -9.83
C ALA A 83 -0.92 12.36 -8.30
N ASP A 84 -1.36 13.53 -7.86
CA ASP A 84 -1.70 13.86 -6.48
C ASP A 84 -0.55 14.26 -5.55
N GLY A 85 0.58 14.75 -6.09
CA GLY A 85 1.55 15.50 -5.28
C GLY A 85 2.14 14.70 -4.11
N LEU A 86 2.21 13.37 -4.27
CA LEU A 86 2.79 12.47 -3.28
C LEU A 86 4.28 12.84 -3.09
N GLN A 87 4.57 13.58 -2.02
CA GLN A 87 5.95 13.84 -1.59
C GLN A 87 6.47 12.60 -0.88
N LEU A 88 7.49 11.97 -1.45
CA LEU A 88 8.25 10.86 -0.85
C LEU A 88 9.12 11.35 0.32
#